data_AF-A0AAD6MM74-F1
#
_entry.id   AF-A0AAD6MM74-F1
#
_cell.length_a   1.000
_cell.length_b   1.000
_cell.length_c   1.000
_cell.angle_alpha   90.00
_cell.angle_beta   90.00
_cell.angle_gamma   90.00
#
_symmetry.space_group_name_H-M   'P 1'
#
loop_
_entity.id
_entity.type
_entity.pdbx_description
1 polymer ?
#
loop_
_entity_poly.entity_id
_entity_poly.type
_entity_poly.pdbx_seq_one_letter_code
_entity_poly.pdbx_strand_id
1 'polypeptide(L)'
;MELNGLKKARRTDHLNQTNGDLALASVGAVDPWTAWAYKPRTISLLLIGACFLMILIRPHPAIWRLVHGLAIVYLVALTFLLFQKRDDARQFMKFLHPDLGVELPERSYGADCRFYVPENPTSRFKNVWDTLFDEFVLAHIFGWWGKAILIRNQPLLWVLSIGFELMEFTFRHMLPNFNECWWDSIVLDILICNWFGIWAGMHTVRYFDGKTYEWVGISRQPNIMGRVKRTLGQFTPAQWDKDEWHPLLGPWRFIQVFSLCIVFLMVELNTFFLKFCLWVPPRNPMIVYRLILWWLIAIPTTREYNSYLQDRKPVKKVGAFCWLSLAICIVELLICIKFGHGLYPKPMPVWLVIFWTSVGVGLVIFLILWSWKSLGRKRR
;
A
#
# COMPACT_ATOMS: atom_id res chain seq x y z
N MET A 1 -70.37 54.35 22.61
CA MET A 1 -69.36 55.42 22.57
C MET A 1 -68.22 54.87 21.73
N GLU A 2 -68.32 55.09 20.41
CA GLU A 2 -67.45 55.99 19.62
C GLU A 2 -66.13 55.28 19.26
N LEU A 3 -65.66 55.18 18.02
CA LEU A 3 -66.01 55.82 16.74
C LEU A 3 -65.47 54.94 15.59
N ASN A 4 -66.31 54.74 14.55
CA ASN A 4 -66.07 54.80 13.08
C ASN A 4 -64.66 54.47 12.50
N GLY A 5 -64.49 53.84 11.33
CA GLY A 5 -65.34 53.51 10.19
C GLY A 5 -64.39 53.07 9.05
N LEU A 6 -64.58 51.92 8.40
CA LEU A 6 -65.30 51.70 7.13
C LEU A 6 -64.84 52.51 5.90
N LYS A 7 -64.52 51.72 4.85
CA LYS A 7 -64.62 51.92 3.38
C LYS A 7 -63.35 52.35 2.65
N LYS A 8 -63.07 51.96 1.39
CA LYS A 8 -63.44 50.89 0.41
C LYS A 8 -63.12 51.48 -0.97
N ALA A 9 -62.73 50.61 -1.92
CA ALA A 9 -62.63 50.78 -3.38
C ALA A 9 -61.24 51.17 -3.90
N ARG A 10 -60.72 50.60 -5.02
CA ARG A 10 -61.40 50.16 -6.25
C ARG A 10 -60.57 49.11 -7.04
N ARG A 11 -61.29 48.20 -7.71
CA ARG A 11 -60.97 47.29 -8.85
C ARG A 11 -59.93 47.86 -9.85
N THR A 12 -59.20 47.09 -10.67
CA THR A 12 -59.71 46.21 -11.75
C THR A 12 -58.60 45.32 -12.37
N ASP A 13 -58.97 44.06 -12.64
CA ASP A 13 -58.59 43.03 -13.63
C ASP A 13 -57.44 43.23 -14.66
N HIS A 14 -56.65 42.17 -14.91
CA HIS A 14 -56.70 41.42 -16.19
C HIS A 14 -55.95 40.07 -16.14
N LEU A 15 -56.55 39.11 -16.85
CA LEU A 15 -56.31 37.68 -16.96
C LEU A 15 -55.10 37.24 -17.83
N ASN A 16 -54.73 35.96 -17.62
CA ASN A 16 -54.19 34.97 -18.56
C ASN A 16 -52.70 34.96 -18.93
N GLN A 17 -51.96 33.98 -18.38
CA GLN A 17 -51.27 32.98 -19.21
C GLN A 17 -51.02 31.66 -18.44
N THR A 18 -51.90 30.72 -18.76
CA THR A 18 -51.79 29.24 -18.84
C THR A 18 -50.43 28.56 -18.62
N ASN A 19 -50.45 27.59 -17.70
CA ASN A 19 -50.03 26.18 -17.85
C ASN A 19 -48.78 25.88 -18.70
N GLY A 20 -47.64 25.81 -18.02
CA GLY A 20 -46.46 25.02 -18.36
C GLY A 20 -45.70 24.79 -17.05
N ASP A 21 -45.07 23.64 -16.86
CA ASP A 21 -44.13 23.32 -15.76
C ASP A 21 -44.68 22.61 -14.51
N LEU A 22 -45.69 21.76 -14.69
CA LEU A 22 -46.05 20.74 -13.70
C LEU A 22 -45.42 19.38 -14.09
N ALA A 23 -44.09 19.31 -14.12
CA ALA A 23 -43.33 18.05 -14.19
C ALA A 23 -41.83 18.20 -13.87
N LEU A 24 -41.48 18.78 -12.71
CA LEU A 24 -40.12 18.58 -12.17
C LEU A 24 -40.10 18.68 -10.64
N ALA A 25 -40.79 17.76 -9.97
CA ALA A 25 -40.72 17.63 -8.53
C ALA A 25 -40.76 16.16 -8.10
N SER A 26 -39.63 15.46 -8.19
CA SER A 26 -39.17 14.50 -7.16
C SER A 26 -37.79 13.92 -7.50
N VAL A 27 -36.72 14.62 -7.10
CA VAL A 27 -35.45 13.96 -6.78
C VAL A 27 -35.21 14.23 -5.31
N GLY A 28 -35.22 13.15 -4.52
CA GLY A 28 -35.43 13.15 -3.08
C GLY A 28 -34.48 14.07 -2.29
N ALA A 29 -35.07 14.70 -1.28
CA ALA A 29 -34.37 15.45 -0.26
C ALA A 29 -33.32 14.57 0.44
N VAL A 30 -32.06 14.96 0.29
CA VAL A 30 -30.92 14.41 1.03
C VAL A 30 -31.12 14.69 2.52
N ASP A 31 -30.88 13.69 3.38
CA ASP A 31 -31.13 13.79 4.81
C ASP A 31 -30.27 14.91 5.47
N PRO A 32 -30.72 15.54 6.57
CA PRO A 32 -29.99 16.64 7.19
C PRO A 32 -28.56 16.28 7.64
N TRP A 33 -28.31 15.02 7.99
CA TRP A 33 -27.00 14.51 8.40
C TRP A 33 -26.05 14.32 7.22
N THR A 34 -26.54 13.85 6.08
CA THR A 34 -25.76 13.80 4.83
C THR A 34 -25.49 15.20 4.27
N ALA A 35 -26.46 16.13 4.33
CA ALA A 35 -26.27 17.52 3.91
C ALA A 35 -25.21 18.28 4.74
N TRP A 36 -25.00 17.90 6.01
CA TRP A 36 -23.95 18.45 6.86
C TRP A 36 -22.53 18.09 6.37
N ALA A 37 -22.34 16.90 5.81
CA ALA A 37 -21.05 16.43 5.30
C ALA A 37 -20.59 17.16 4.02
N TYR A 38 -21.53 17.63 3.19
CA TYR A 38 -21.23 18.32 1.92
C TYR A 38 -20.95 19.82 2.07
N LYS A 39 -21.04 20.40 3.28
CA LYS A 39 -20.72 21.82 3.44
C LYS A 39 -19.22 22.06 3.30
N PRO A 40 -18.77 22.97 2.40
CA PRO A 40 -17.35 23.19 2.13
C PRO A 40 -16.55 23.62 3.37
N ARG A 41 -17.21 24.27 4.34
CA ARG A 41 -16.59 24.66 5.62
C ARG A 41 -16.28 23.46 6.53
N THR A 42 -17.07 22.38 6.47
CA THR A 42 -16.85 21.15 7.26
C THR A 42 -15.72 20.32 6.66
N ILE A 43 -15.65 20.24 5.32
CA ILE A 43 -14.52 19.62 4.60
C ILE A 43 -13.23 20.41 4.87
N SER A 44 -13.28 21.75 4.86
CA SER A 44 -12.15 22.59 5.26
C SER A 44 -11.76 22.36 6.73
N LEU A 45 -12.71 22.22 7.65
CA LEU A 45 -12.44 21.92 9.07
C LEU A 45 -11.88 20.52 9.31
N LEU A 46 -12.32 19.51 8.54
CA LEU A 46 -11.74 18.16 8.55
C LEU A 46 -10.33 18.15 7.94
N LEU A 47 -10.10 18.93 6.87
CA LEU A 47 -8.77 19.16 6.29
C LEU A 47 -7.85 19.91 7.26
N ILE A 48 -8.36 20.91 8.00
CA ILE A 48 -7.61 21.65 9.02
C ILE A 48 -7.35 20.79 10.26
N GLY A 49 -8.30 19.94 10.68
CA GLY A 49 -8.11 18.95 11.73
C GLY A 49 -7.05 17.89 11.37
N ALA A 50 -7.00 17.48 10.10
CA ALA A 50 -5.94 16.62 9.56
C ALA A 50 -4.57 17.33 9.47
N CYS A 51 -4.51 18.66 9.59
CA CYS A 51 -3.23 19.40 9.63
C CYS A 51 -2.51 19.32 10.99
N PHE A 52 -3.16 18.83 12.05
CA PHE A 52 -2.60 18.80 13.40
C PHE A 52 -1.90 17.49 13.79
N LEU A 53 -1.67 16.59 12.84
CA LEU A 53 -0.87 15.39 13.04
C LEU A 53 0.23 15.36 11.98
N MET A 54 1.49 15.67 12.36
CA MET A 54 2.67 14.81 12.15
C MET A 54 4.05 15.47 12.26
N ILE A 55 5.00 14.58 12.55
CA ILE A 55 6.42 14.72 12.89
C ILE A 55 7.31 14.78 11.61
N LEU A 56 6.75 15.01 10.42
CA LEU A 56 7.51 14.98 9.16
C LEU A 56 7.78 16.40 8.63
N ILE A 57 9.01 16.85 8.82
CA ILE A 57 9.47 18.18 8.41
C ILE A 57 9.67 18.26 6.88
N ARG A 58 10.05 17.15 6.19
CA ARG A 58 10.25 17.08 4.72
C ARG A 58 9.96 15.69 4.11
N PRO A 59 9.52 15.61 2.83
CA PRO A 59 9.03 16.67 1.94
C PRO A 59 7.91 17.52 2.55
N HIS A 60 7.63 18.68 1.95
CA HIS A 60 6.72 19.69 2.49
C HIS A 60 5.44 19.08 3.10
N PRO A 61 4.98 19.50 4.29
CA PRO A 61 3.82 18.89 4.96
C PRO A 61 2.54 18.81 4.11
N ALA A 62 2.39 19.65 3.07
CA ALA A 62 1.28 19.53 2.12
C ALA A 62 1.31 18.23 1.30
N ILE A 63 2.50 17.72 0.94
CA ILE A 63 2.65 16.46 0.20
C ILE A 63 2.16 15.30 1.07
N TRP A 64 2.58 15.25 2.33
CA TRP A 64 2.12 14.21 3.25
C TRP A 64 0.62 14.28 3.52
N ARG A 65 0.05 15.49 3.62
CA ARG A 65 -1.41 15.66 3.71
C ARG A 65 -2.13 15.16 2.46
N LEU A 66 -1.59 15.41 1.27
CA LEU A 66 -2.13 14.86 0.01
C LEU A 66 -2.08 13.34 -0.01
N VAL A 67 -0.93 12.74 0.32
CA VAL A 67 -0.77 11.27 0.40
C VAL A 67 -1.74 10.66 1.40
N HIS A 68 -1.89 11.27 2.57
CA HIS A 68 -2.88 10.83 3.57
C HIS A 68 -4.31 10.92 3.05
N GLY A 69 -4.67 12.00 2.35
CA GLY A 69 -5.98 12.15 1.71
C GLY A 69 -6.24 11.08 0.64
N LEU A 70 -5.27 10.81 -0.23
CA LEU A 70 -5.34 9.75 -1.25
C LEU A 70 -5.49 8.36 -0.60
N ALA A 71 -4.79 8.11 0.50
CA ALA A 71 -4.89 6.87 1.26
C ALA A 71 -6.28 6.68 1.88
N ILE A 72 -6.91 7.75 2.39
CA ILE A 72 -8.31 7.70 2.87
C ILE A 72 -9.26 7.41 1.71
N VAL A 73 -9.12 8.10 0.58
CA VAL A 73 -9.97 7.87 -0.60
C VAL A 73 -9.83 6.41 -1.07
N TYR A 74 -8.62 5.88 -1.08
CA TYR A 74 -8.35 4.49 -1.40
C TYR A 74 -9.02 3.53 -0.42
N LEU A 75 -8.92 3.78 0.89
CA LEU A 75 -9.59 2.98 1.92
C LEU A 75 -11.12 2.99 1.76
N VAL A 76 -11.71 4.14 1.45
CA VAL A 76 -13.15 4.27 1.19
C VAL A 76 -13.54 3.49 -0.06
N ALA A 77 -12.77 3.58 -1.14
CA ALA A 77 -13.00 2.82 -2.36
C ALA A 77 -12.89 1.30 -2.14
N LEU A 78 -11.90 0.85 -1.38
CA LEU A 78 -11.79 -0.56 -0.97
C LEU A 78 -12.97 -1.00 -0.10
N THR A 79 -13.41 -0.16 0.83
CA THR A 79 -14.58 -0.46 1.67
C THR A 79 -15.83 -0.60 0.81
N PHE A 80 -16.02 0.28 -0.19
CA PHE A 80 -17.09 0.14 -1.17
C PHE A 80 -17.00 -1.19 -1.93
N LEU A 81 -15.82 -1.55 -2.46
CA LEU A 81 -15.59 -2.83 -3.14
C LEU A 81 -15.88 -4.03 -2.23
N LEU A 82 -15.50 -3.94 -0.94
CA LEU A 82 -15.75 -5.00 0.03
C LEU A 82 -17.26 -5.30 0.19
N PHE A 83 -18.15 -4.33 -0.02
CA PHE A 83 -19.60 -4.55 0.00
C PHE A 83 -20.18 -5.05 -1.32
N GLN A 84 -19.46 -4.94 -2.44
CA GLN A 84 -19.92 -5.45 -3.73
C GLN A 84 -19.82 -6.98 -3.83
N LYS A 85 -20.56 -7.59 -4.76
CA LYS A 85 -20.30 -8.97 -5.19
C LYS A 85 -19.07 -8.98 -6.10
N ARG A 86 -18.38 -10.12 -6.18
CA ARG A 86 -17.17 -10.26 -7.01
C ARG A 86 -17.41 -9.87 -8.46
N ASP A 87 -18.50 -10.35 -9.06
CA ASP A 87 -18.77 -10.11 -10.48
C ASP A 87 -19.18 -8.65 -10.73
N ASP A 88 -19.97 -8.05 -9.83
CA ASP A 88 -20.29 -6.62 -9.87
C ASP A 88 -19.03 -5.76 -9.72
N ALA A 89 -18.11 -6.14 -8.82
CA ALA A 89 -16.83 -5.46 -8.64
C ALA A 89 -15.94 -5.57 -9.90
N ARG A 90 -15.90 -6.73 -10.56
CA ARG A 90 -15.19 -6.91 -11.84
C ARG A 90 -15.78 -6.02 -12.94
N GLN A 91 -17.12 -5.91 -13.02
CA GLN A 91 -17.76 -5.00 -13.96
C GLN A 91 -17.51 -3.53 -13.59
N PHE A 92 -17.47 -3.20 -12.29
CA PHE A 92 -17.13 -1.87 -11.83
C PHE A 92 -15.71 -1.44 -12.26
N MET A 93 -14.76 -2.37 -12.34
CA MET A 93 -13.40 -2.07 -12.81
C MET A 93 -13.38 -1.43 -14.22
N LYS A 94 -14.39 -1.67 -15.07
CA LYS A 94 -14.51 -1.05 -16.41
C LYS A 94 -14.59 0.47 -16.38
N PHE A 95 -15.14 1.04 -15.30
CA PHE A 95 -15.19 2.49 -15.11
C PHE A 95 -13.83 3.10 -14.80
N LEU A 96 -12.87 2.30 -14.34
CA LEU A 96 -11.51 2.75 -14.02
C LEU A 96 -10.59 2.64 -15.24
N HIS A 97 -10.74 1.59 -16.04
CA HIS A 97 -9.97 1.40 -17.27
C HIS A 97 -10.75 0.52 -18.27
N PRO A 98 -10.77 0.86 -19.58
CA PRO A 98 -11.57 0.14 -20.58
C PRO A 98 -11.20 -1.34 -20.73
N ASP A 99 -9.92 -1.69 -20.55
CA ASP A 99 -9.42 -3.06 -20.71
C ASP A 99 -9.73 -4.00 -19.51
N LEU A 100 -10.51 -3.56 -18.52
CA LEU A 100 -10.81 -4.35 -17.32
C LEU A 100 -12.17 -5.04 -17.39
N GLY A 101 -12.43 -5.94 -16.43
CA GLY A 101 -13.71 -6.65 -16.32
C GLY A 101 -13.91 -7.74 -17.38
N VAL A 102 -12.80 -8.22 -17.96
CA VAL A 102 -12.70 -9.36 -18.86
C VAL A 102 -11.79 -10.39 -18.21
N GLU A 103 -12.15 -11.68 -18.31
CA GLU A 103 -11.33 -12.76 -17.78
C GLU A 103 -9.97 -12.82 -18.49
N LEU A 104 -8.90 -12.95 -17.69
CA LEU A 104 -7.53 -12.94 -18.19
C LEU A 104 -7.06 -14.37 -18.43
N PRO A 105 -6.24 -14.62 -19.48
CA PRO A 105 -5.63 -15.92 -19.67
C PRO A 105 -4.68 -16.24 -18.51
N GLU A 106 -4.72 -17.49 -18.02
CA GLU A 106 -3.78 -17.96 -17.00
C GLU A 106 -2.37 -18.03 -17.58
N ARG A 107 -1.43 -17.28 -16.99
CA ARG A 107 0.00 -17.35 -17.32
C ARG A 107 0.73 -18.13 -16.24
N SER A 108 1.29 -19.29 -16.59
CA SER A 108 2.17 -20.06 -15.71
C SER A 108 3.62 -19.85 -16.16
N TYR A 109 4.49 -19.45 -15.23
CA TYR A 109 5.91 -19.20 -15.51
C TYR A 109 6.76 -20.47 -15.41
N GLY A 110 6.40 -21.37 -14.50
CA GLY A 110 7.10 -22.63 -14.20
C GLY A 110 6.51 -23.85 -14.89
N ALA A 111 5.99 -23.71 -16.11
CA ALA A 111 5.46 -24.84 -16.87
C ALA A 111 6.59 -25.73 -17.45
N ASP A 112 7.70 -25.12 -17.89
CA ASP A 112 8.91 -25.81 -18.33
C ASP A 112 10.14 -25.05 -17.81
N CYS A 113 10.88 -25.67 -16.89
CA CYS A 113 12.03 -25.05 -16.22
C CYS A 113 13.39 -25.46 -16.80
N ARG A 114 13.40 -26.11 -17.97
CA ARG A 114 14.64 -26.46 -18.67
C ARG A 114 15.33 -25.19 -19.17
N PHE A 115 16.63 -25.06 -18.90
CA PHE A 115 17.46 -23.99 -19.45
C PHE A 115 17.60 -24.11 -20.97
N TYR A 116 17.73 -25.34 -21.47
CA TYR A 116 17.94 -25.63 -22.89
C TYR A 116 16.79 -26.51 -23.42
N VAL A 117 16.08 -25.98 -24.42
CA VAL A 117 14.94 -26.61 -25.09
C VAL A 117 15.26 -26.70 -26.58
N PRO A 118 15.95 -27.76 -27.02
CA PRO A 118 16.36 -27.91 -28.42
C PRO A 118 15.18 -28.12 -29.36
N GLU A 119 14.02 -28.53 -28.83
CA GLU A 119 12.80 -28.76 -29.62
C GLU A 119 12.12 -27.44 -30.05
N ASN A 120 12.50 -26.30 -29.48
CA ASN A 120 11.85 -25.03 -29.78
C ASN A 120 12.40 -24.41 -31.08
N PRO A 121 11.54 -24.05 -32.05
CA PRO A 121 11.99 -23.54 -33.35
C PRO A 121 12.51 -22.09 -33.30
N THR A 122 12.19 -21.32 -32.25
CA THR A 122 12.53 -19.88 -32.18
C THR A 122 13.80 -19.59 -31.38
N SER A 123 14.00 -20.24 -30.24
CA SER A 123 15.20 -20.10 -29.42
C SER A 123 15.40 -21.35 -28.57
N ARG A 124 16.63 -21.86 -28.57
CA ARG A 124 17.00 -23.01 -27.73
C ARG A 124 17.06 -22.68 -26.24
N PHE A 125 17.06 -21.40 -25.88
CA PHE A 125 17.04 -20.91 -24.48
C PHE A 125 15.77 -20.08 -24.21
N LYS A 126 14.66 -20.42 -24.88
CA LYS A 126 13.42 -19.64 -24.83
C LYS A 126 12.96 -19.33 -23.40
N ASN A 127 12.91 -20.33 -22.52
CA ASN A 127 12.43 -20.16 -21.14
C ASN A 127 13.27 -19.13 -20.37
N VAL A 128 14.60 -19.19 -20.52
CA VAL A 128 15.52 -18.23 -19.88
C VAL A 128 15.34 -16.84 -20.45
N TRP A 129 15.23 -16.72 -21.77
CA TRP A 129 15.07 -15.43 -22.44
C TRP A 129 13.74 -14.76 -22.07
N ASP A 130 12.64 -15.50 -22.10
CA ASP A 130 11.31 -14.99 -21.77
C ASP A 130 11.24 -14.52 -20.31
N THR A 131 11.91 -15.22 -19.37
CA THR A 131 12.00 -14.82 -17.96
C THR A 131 12.89 -13.58 -17.76
N LEU A 132 14.09 -13.54 -18.36
CA LEU A 132 15.03 -12.42 -18.18
C LEU A 132 14.52 -11.08 -18.73
N PHE A 133 13.65 -11.12 -19.75
CA PHE A 133 13.06 -9.92 -20.36
C PHE A 133 11.61 -9.69 -19.94
N ASP A 134 11.16 -10.33 -18.85
CA ASP A 134 9.85 -10.05 -18.26
C ASP A 134 9.88 -8.74 -17.43
N GLU A 135 8.73 -8.07 -17.36
CA GLU A 135 8.54 -6.87 -16.55
C GLU A 135 8.85 -7.08 -15.05
N PHE A 136 8.75 -8.32 -14.55
CA PHE A 136 9.01 -8.65 -13.15
C PHE A 136 10.48 -8.48 -12.75
N VAL A 137 11.44 -8.64 -13.66
CA VAL A 137 12.88 -8.41 -13.39
C VAL A 137 13.12 -6.96 -12.96
N LEU A 138 12.57 -6.00 -13.70
CA LEU A 138 12.65 -4.58 -13.34
C LEU A 138 11.86 -4.27 -12.08
N ALA A 139 10.69 -4.89 -11.90
CA ALA A 139 9.88 -4.72 -10.71
C ALA A 139 10.62 -5.19 -9.44
N HIS A 140 11.35 -6.30 -9.50
CA HIS A 140 12.19 -6.78 -8.41
C HIS A 140 13.32 -5.78 -8.10
N ILE A 141 14.11 -5.38 -9.10
CA ILE A 141 15.24 -4.45 -8.89
C ILE A 141 14.76 -3.13 -8.27
N PHE A 142 13.77 -2.47 -8.88
CA PHE A 142 13.27 -1.18 -8.40
C PHE A 142 12.48 -1.31 -7.09
N GLY A 143 11.73 -2.40 -6.92
CA GLY A 143 10.98 -2.69 -5.70
C GLY A 143 11.91 -2.84 -4.50
N TRP A 144 12.97 -3.64 -4.64
CA TRP A 144 13.96 -3.85 -3.57
C TRP A 144 14.83 -2.63 -3.31
N TRP A 145 15.16 -1.86 -4.35
CA TRP A 145 15.79 -0.55 -4.18
C TRP A 145 14.92 0.40 -3.34
N GLY A 146 13.63 0.49 -3.67
CA GLY A 146 12.67 1.33 -2.95
C GLY A 146 12.49 0.88 -1.49
N LYS A 147 12.36 -0.43 -1.25
CA LYS A 147 12.29 -1.01 0.10
C LYS A 147 13.57 -0.75 0.91
N ALA A 148 14.74 -0.80 0.27
CA ALA A 148 15.99 -0.54 0.95
C ALA A 148 16.12 0.90 1.43
N ILE A 149 15.69 1.87 0.63
CA ILE A 149 15.61 3.29 1.03
C ILE A 149 14.63 3.49 2.19
N LEU A 150 13.55 2.70 2.21
CA LEU A 150 12.48 2.78 3.18
C LEU A 150 12.88 2.20 4.55
N ILE A 151 13.37 0.97 4.57
CA ILE A 151 13.62 0.19 5.80
C ILE A 151 15.02 0.43 6.36
N ARG A 152 15.98 0.76 5.48
CA ARG A 152 17.36 1.16 5.82
C ARG A 152 18.12 0.14 6.68
N ASN A 153 17.73 -1.14 6.61
CA ASN A 153 18.28 -2.21 7.41
C ASN A 153 18.51 -3.47 6.56
N GLN A 154 19.79 -3.78 6.30
CA GLN A 154 20.19 -4.88 5.41
C GLN A 154 19.68 -6.25 5.89
N PRO A 155 19.83 -6.68 7.16
CA PRO A 155 19.30 -7.97 7.60
C PRO A 155 17.78 -8.10 7.43
N LEU A 156 17.04 -7.04 7.79
CA LEU A 156 15.58 -7.05 7.68
C LEU A 156 15.10 -7.13 6.23
N LEU A 157 15.82 -6.48 5.30
CA LEU A 157 15.55 -6.55 3.87
C LEU A 157 15.79 -7.96 3.31
N TRP A 158 16.84 -8.65 3.75
CA TRP A 158 17.07 -10.05 3.37
C TRP A 158 15.99 -10.99 3.90
N VAL A 159 15.54 -10.79 5.14
CA VAL A 159 14.41 -11.55 5.72
C VAL A 159 13.15 -11.35 4.89
N LEU A 160 12.86 -10.11 4.48
CA LEU A 160 11.73 -9.82 3.59
C LEU A 160 11.91 -10.45 2.20
N SER A 161 13.12 -10.40 1.63
CA SER A 161 13.42 -10.94 0.30
C SER A 161 13.15 -12.44 0.24
N ILE A 162 13.78 -13.19 1.14
CA ILE A 162 13.54 -14.64 1.25
C ILE A 162 12.09 -14.93 1.67
N GLY A 163 11.53 -14.07 2.52
CA GLY A 163 10.15 -14.20 3.00
C GLY A 163 9.13 -14.12 1.87
N PHE A 164 9.30 -13.21 0.92
CA PHE A 164 8.38 -13.03 -0.21
C PHE A 164 8.38 -14.27 -1.13
N GLU A 165 9.56 -14.76 -1.50
CA GLU A 165 9.74 -15.98 -2.32
C GLU A 165 9.13 -17.22 -1.65
N LEU A 166 9.29 -17.31 -0.31
CA LEU A 166 8.65 -18.35 0.48
C LEU A 166 7.12 -18.23 0.47
N MET A 167 6.57 -17.02 0.39
CA MET A 167 5.13 -16.81 0.21
C MET A 167 4.65 -17.23 -1.18
N GLU A 168 5.38 -16.90 -2.24
CA GLU A 168 5.05 -17.35 -3.59
C GLU A 168 5.07 -18.88 -3.68
N PHE A 169 6.12 -19.50 -3.15
CA PHE A 169 6.20 -20.95 -3.03
C PHE A 169 5.04 -21.56 -2.22
N THR A 170 4.62 -20.89 -1.14
CA THR A 170 3.48 -21.32 -0.31
C THR A 170 2.18 -21.23 -1.09
N PHE A 171 1.95 -20.15 -1.84
CA PHE A 171 0.67 -19.84 -2.49
C PHE A 171 0.59 -20.25 -3.97
N ARG A 172 1.62 -20.86 -4.56
CA ARG A 172 1.61 -21.38 -5.95
C ARG A 172 0.50 -22.39 -6.26
N HIS A 173 -0.05 -23.05 -5.23
CA HIS A 173 -1.19 -23.94 -5.39
C HIS A 173 -2.52 -23.19 -5.61
N MET A 174 -2.61 -21.94 -5.16
CA MET A 174 -3.76 -21.05 -5.33
C MET A 174 -3.64 -20.17 -6.58
N LEU A 175 -2.44 -19.65 -6.86
CA LEU A 175 -2.18 -18.72 -7.96
C LEU A 175 -1.16 -19.31 -8.94
N PRO A 176 -1.55 -19.59 -10.21
CA PRO A 176 -0.63 -20.08 -11.24
C PRO A 176 0.56 -19.14 -11.51
N ASN A 177 0.35 -17.83 -11.31
CA ASN A 177 1.41 -16.83 -11.47
C ASN A 177 2.59 -17.05 -10.50
N PHE A 178 2.36 -17.63 -9.33
CA PHE A 178 3.42 -17.92 -8.35
C PHE A 178 4.12 -19.26 -8.59
N ASN A 179 3.67 -20.01 -9.60
CA ASN A 179 4.38 -21.20 -10.01
C ASN A 179 5.52 -20.78 -10.94
N GLU A 180 6.68 -20.53 -10.35
CA GLU A 180 7.91 -20.14 -11.03
C GLU A 180 8.96 -21.25 -10.98
N CYS A 181 10.02 -21.11 -11.76
CA CYS A 181 11.12 -22.07 -11.76
C CYS A 181 12.01 -21.90 -10.53
N TRP A 182 12.58 -22.99 -10.03
CA TRP A 182 13.46 -22.94 -8.84
C TRP A 182 14.64 -21.98 -9.03
N TRP A 183 15.18 -21.88 -10.25
CA TRP A 183 16.30 -21.00 -10.58
C TRP A 183 15.85 -19.55 -10.76
N ASP A 184 14.58 -19.32 -11.09
CA ASP A 184 13.98 -17.99 -11.18
C ASP A 184 13.94 -17.39 -9.78
N SER A 185 13.18 -18.03 -8.88
CA SER A 185 13.02 -17.60 -7.50
C SER A 185 14.35 -17.53 -6.72
N ILE A 186 15.22 -18.55 -6.82
CA ILE A 186 16.46 -18.57 -6.02
C ILE A 186 17.57 -17.73 -6.66
N VAL A 187 17.85 -17.93 -7.95
CA VAL A 187 19.03 -17.32 -8.57
C VAL A 187 18.70 -15.95 -9.12
N LEU A 188 17.65 -15.83 -9.93
CA LEU A 188 17.29 -14.57 -10.56
C LEU A 188 16.72 -13.58 -9.55
N ASP A 189 15.72 -13.96 -8.77
CA ASP A 189 15.06 -13.04 -7.86
C ASP A 189 15.89 -12.81 -6.61
N ILE A 190 16.12 -13.81 -5.74
CA ILE A 190 16.85 -13.60 -4.47
C ILE A 190 18.28 -13.10 -4.69
N LEU A 191 19.08 -13.82 -5.49
CA LEU A 191 20.53 -13.61 -5.55
C LEU A 191 20.97 -12.53 -6.55
N ILE A 192 20.18 -12.25 -7.59
CA ILE A 192 20.52 -11.23 -8.60
C ILE A 192 19.69 -9.97 -8.41
N CYS A 193 18.38 -10.01 -8.68
CA CYS A 193 17.52 -8.82 -8.72
C CYS A 193 17.34 -8.19 -7.33
N ASN A 194 16.94 -8.99 -6.34
CA ASN A 194 16.65 -8.54 -4.98
C ASN A 194 17.96 -8.08 -4.31
N TRP A 195 19.02 -8.88 -4.42
CA TRP A 195 20.35 -8.51 -3.95
C TRP A 195 20.83 -7.18 -4.53
N PHE A 196 20.78 -7.02 -5.86
CA PHE A 196 21.23 -5.81 -6.53
C PHE A 196 20.39 -4.60 -6.12
N GLY A 197 19.06 -4.74 -6.08
CA GLY A 197 18.15 -3.69 -5.62
C GLY A 197 18.47 -3.26 -4.18
N ILE A 198 18.63 -4.22 -3.25
CA ILE A 198 18.99 -3.92 -1.87
C ILE A 198 20.36 -3.22 -1.80
N TRP A 199 21.37 -3.74 -2.50
CA TRP A 199 22.71 -3.15 -2.54
C TRP A 199 22.67 -1.70 -3.05
N ALA A 200 21.99 -1.45 -4.17
CA ALA A 200 21.87 -0.13 -4.78
C ALA A 200 21.10 0.84 -3.87
N GLY A 201 20.03 0.39 -3.22
CA GLY A 201 19.24 1.21 -2.31
C GLY A 201 20.02 1.56 -1.04
N MET A 202 20.73 0.59 -0.45
CA MET A 202 21.59 0.85 0.71
C MET A 202 22.79 1.74 0.37
N HIS A 203 23.32 1.64 -0.85
CA HIS A 203 24.35 2.56 -1.34
C HIS A 203 23.79 3.98 -1.51
N THR A 204 22.56 4.11 -2.02
CA THR A 204 21.84 5.39 -2.12
C THR A 204 21.68 6.04 -0.75
N VAL A 205 21.24 5.28 0.26
CA VAL A 205 21.13 5.78 1.65
C VAL A 205 22.48 6.30 2.16
N ARG A 206 23.56 5.52 2.00
CA ARG A 206 24.92 5.94 2.44
C ARG A 206 25.42 7.18 1.72
N TYR A 207 25.14 7.32 0.43
CA TYR A 207 25.53 8.48 -0.36
C TYR A 207 24.90 9.78 0.18
N PHE A 208 23.66 9.72 0.66
CA PHE A 208 22.95 10.87 1.22
C PHE A 208 23.18 11.10 2.72
N ASP A 209 23.46 10.04 3.49
CA ASP A 209 23.78 10.10 4.94
C ASP A 209 25.01 10.97 5.23
N GLY A 210 26.03 10.90 4.36
CA GLY A 210 27.27 11.67 4.51
C GLY A 210 27.23 13.13 4.02
N LYS A 211 26.08 13.64 3.56
CA LYS A 211 25.96 15.00 3.01
C LYS A 211 25.43 15.97 4.07
N THR A 212 26.31 16.79 4.63
CA THR A 212 25.89 17.99 5.37
C THR A 212 25.37 19.03 4.36
N TYR A 213 24.08 19.35 4.43
CA TYR A 213 23.50 20.37 3.56
C TYR A 213 23.65 21.74 4.23
N GLU A 214 24.49 22.63 3.68
CA GLU A 214 24.44 24.05 4.02
C GLU A 214 23.18 24.67 3.40
N TRP A 215 22.22 25.01 4.25
CA TRP A 215 20.88 25.42 3.84
C TRP A 215 20.81 26.90 3.46
N VAL A 216 21.48 27.26 2.37
CA VAL A 216 21.34 28.59 1.76
C VAL A 216 20.00 28.65 0.99
N GLY A 217 19.29 29.79 1.05
CA GLY A 217 17.99 30.00 0.39
C GLY A 217 18.06 29.91 -1.15
N ILE A 218 16.96 29.57 -1.82
CA ILE A 218 16.89 29.41 -3.30
C ILE A 218 17.33 30.71 -4.01
N SER A 219 16.95 31.86 -3.46
CA SER A 219 17.31 33.19 -3.98
C SER A 219 18.81 33.49 -3.93
N ARG A 220 19.56 32.80 -3.07
CA ARG A 220 21.00 32.96 -2.90
C ARG A 220 21.82 31.96 -3.71
N GLN A 221 21.19 31.11 -4.53
CA GLN A 221 21.89 30.17 -5.40
C GLN A 221 22.38 30.89 -6.69
N PRO A 222 23.68 30.88 -6.99
CA PRO A 222 24.26 31.65 -8.10
C PRO A 222 23.84 31.10 -9.47
N ASN A 223 23.61 29.79 -9.59
CA ASN A 223 23.37 29.11 -10.86
C ASN A 223 21.97 28.51 -10.94
N ILE A 224 21.40 28.45 -12.15
CA ILE A 224 20.10 27.79 -12.44
C ILE A 224 20.16 26.31 -12.06
N MET A 225 21.27 25.62 -12.38
CA MET A 225 21.50 24.23 -11.96
C MET A 225 21.53 24.08 -10.43
N GLY A 226 22.04 25.11 -9.72
CA GLY A 226 22.01 25.19 -8.26
C GLY A 226 20.60 25.35 -7.71
N ARG A 227 19.76 26.17 -8.36
CA ARG A 227 18.33 26.31 -8.03
C ARG A 227 17.57 25.00 -8.25
N VAL A 228 17.76 24.33 -9.40
CA VAL A 228 17.11 23.04 -9.70
C VAL A 228 17.53 21.97 -8.70
N LYS A 229 18.84 21.80 -8.47
CA LYS A 229 19.37 20.87 -7.46
C LYS A 229 18.83 21.18 -6.06
N ARG A 230 18.69 22.46 -5.72
CA ARG A 230 18.15 22.90 -4.43
C ARG A 230 16.67 22.59 -4.27
N THR A 231 15.88 22.80 -5.33
CA THR A 231 14.45 22.45 -5.38
C THR A 231 14.26 20.94 -5.27
N LEU A 232 15.05 20.14 -6.01
CA LEU A 232 15.01 18.68 -5.91
C LEU A 232 15.41 18.18 -4.51
N GLY A 233 16.38 18.82 -3.85
CA GLY A 233 16.76 18.53 -2.47
C GLY A 233 15.73 18.92 -1.40
N GLN A 234 14.63 19.59 -1.76
CA GLN A 234 13.50 19.79 -0.83
C GLN A 234 12.57 18.58 -0.77
N PHE A 235 12.64 17.70 -1.78
CA PHE A 235 11.86 16.46 -1.84
C PHE A 235 12.56 15.28 -1.15
N THR A 236 13.83 15.44 -0.77
CA THR A 236 14.55 14.46 0.05
C THR A 236 14.26 14.65 1.54
N PRO A 237 14.27 13.55 2.34
CA PRO A 237 14.18 13.64 3.80
C PRO A 237 15.20 14.59 4.41
N ALA A 238 14.85 15.18 5.57
CA ALA A 238 15.75 16.06 6.31
C ALA A 238 16.97 15.31 6.88
N GLN A 239 16.80 14.03 7.24
CA GLN A 239 17.84 13.15 7.76
C GLN A 239 17.73 11.76 7.10
N TRP A 240 18.89 11.21 6.76
CA TRP A 240 19.07 9.92 6.09
C TRP A 240 19.56 8.81 7.02
N ASP A 241 19.53 9.08 8.32
CA ASP A 241 19.95 8.18 9.39
C ASP A 241 19.34 6.78 9.24
N LYS A 242 20.11 5.76 9.63
CA LYS A 242 19.69 4.37 9.62
C LYS A 242 18.65 4.12 10.71
N ASP A 243 17.57 3.44 10.34
CA ASP A 243 16.55 3.06 11.31
C ASP A 243 17.06 1.91 12.19
N GLU A 244 17.07 2.13 13.50
CA GLU A 244 17.51 1.16 14.48
C GLU A 244 16.35 0.24 14.92
N TRP A 245 16.27 -0.94 14.31
CA TRP A 245 15.21 -1.92 14.57
C TRP A 245 15.51 -2.82 15.78
N HIS A 246 16.75 -3.31 15.89
CA HIS A 246 17.26 -4.16 16.97
C HIS A 246 16.30 -5.28 17.45
N PRO A 247 15.92 -6.23 16.58
CA PRO A 247 14.91 -7.25 16.88
C PRO A 247 15.31 -8.18 18.04
N LEU A 248 16.62 -8.36 18.29
CA LEU A 248 17.15 -9.28 19.29
C LEU A 248 17.31 -8.69 20.70
N LEU A 249 16.88 -7.44 20.94
CA LEU A 249 16.97 -6.83 22.28
C LEU A 249 16.07 -7.50 23.32
N GLY A 250 14.97 -8.11 22.89
CA GLY A 250 14.06 -8.82 23.78
C GLY A 250 12.90 -9.44 23.02
N PRO A 251 12.19 -10.40 23.64
CA PRO A 251 11.12 -11.15 22.98
C PRO A 251 9.99 -10.25 22.49
N TRP A 252 9.62 -9.21 23.26
CA TRP A 252 8.61 -8.25 22.84
C TRP A 252 9.05 -7.41 21.64
N ARG A 253 10.31 -6.94 21.65
CA ARG A 253 10.88 -6.18 20.53
C ARG A 253 10.94 -7.03 19.26
N PHE A 254 11.26 -8.31 19.40
CA PHE A 254 11.24 -9.26 18.30
C PHE A 254 9.84 -9.37 17.69
N ILE A 255 8.79 -9.59 18.49
CA ILE A 255 7.40 -9.68 18.01
C ILE A 255 7.00 -8.41 17.27
N GLN A 256 7.36 -7.23 17.79
CA GLN A 256 7.06 -5.96 17.15
C GLN A 256 7.72 -5.85 15.76
N VAL A 257 9.03 -6.09 15.67
CA VAL A 257 9.73 -6.04 14.36
C VAL A 257 9.23 -7.13 13.42
N PHE A 258 8.94 -8.33 13.93
CA PHE A 258 8.39 -9.43 13.14
C PHE A 258 6.98 -9.11 12.61
N SER A 259 6.15 -8.42 13.39
CA SER A 259 4.82 -7.97 12.93
C SER A 259 4.91 -7.00 11.76
N LEU A 260 5.94 -6.14 11.71
CA LEU A 260 6.21 -5.29 10.56
C LEU A 260 6.51 -6.12 9.32
N CYS A 261 7.32 -7.18 9.43
CA CYS A 261 7.60 -8.08 8.32
C CYS A 261 6.33 -8.73 7.78
N ILE A 262 5.47 -9.23 8.67
CA ILE A 262 4.19 -9.84 8.28
C ILE A 262 3.32 -8.85 7.52
N VAL A 263 3.20 -7.61 8.01
CA VAL A 263 2.39 -6.57 7.34
C VAL A 263 2.95 -6.23 5.96
N PHE A 264 4.27 -6.11 5.81
CA PHE A 264 4.89 -5.89 4.49
C PHE A 264 4.57 -7.03 3.53
N LEU A 265 4.82 -8.28 3.93
CA LEU A 265 4.54 -9.46 3.08
C LEU A 265 3.04 -9.56 2.73
N MET A 266 2.16 -9.20 3.66
CA MET A 266 0.71 -9.19 3.42
C MET A 266 0.31 -8.15 2.36
N VAL A 267 0.86 -6.92 2.44
CA VAL A 267 0.59 -5.87 1.43
C VAL A 267 1.04 -6.31 0.04
N GLU A 268 2.17 -7.00 -0.04
CA GLU A 268 2.69 -7.55 -1.29
C GLU A 268 1.79 -8.65 -1.83
N LEU A 269 1.46 -9.66 -1.02
CA LEU A 269 0.54 -10.74 -1.40
C LEU A 269 -0.82 -10.21 -1.84
N ASN A 270 -1.38 -9.24 -1.11
CA ASN A 270 -2.65 -8.60 -1.48
C ASN A 270 -2.59 -8.01 -2.89
N THR A 271 -1.43 -7.54 -3.36
CA THR A 271 -1.26 -7.07 -4.75
C THR A 271 -1.61 -8.16 -5.76
N PHE A 272 -1.08 -9.37 -5.56
CA PHE A 272 -1.28 -10.50 -6.46
C PHE A 272 -2.68 -11.11 -6.31
N PHE A 273 -3.20 -11.19 -5.10
CA PHE A 273 -4.54 -11.71 -4.88
C PHE A 273 -5.63 -10.76 -5.39
N LEU A 274 -5.49 -9.45 -5.17
CA LEU A 274 -6.43 -8.45 -5.71
C LEU A 274 -6.42 -8.44 -7.23
N LYS A 275 -5.23 -8.43 -7.86
CA LYS A 275 -5.14 -8.44 -9.34
C LYS A 275 -5.83 -9.66 -9.92
N PHE A 276 -5.66 -10.82 -9.30
CA PHE A 276 -6.31 -12.07 -9.71
C PHE A 276 -7.83 -12.02 -9.50
N CYS A 277 -8.31 -11.63 -8.32
CA CYS A 277 -9.74 -11.61 -8.00
C CYS A 277 -10.51 -10.62 -8.88
N LEU A 278 -9.92 -9.47 -9.20
CA LEU A 278 -10.54 -8.37 -9.95
C LEU A 278 -10.25 -8.40 -11.46
N TRP A 279 -9.54 -9.42 -11.96
CA TRP A 279 -9.12 -9.51 -13.36
C TRP A 279 -8.34 -8.28 -13.85
N VAL A 280 -7.35 -7.85 -13.07
CA VAL A 280 -6.46 -6.75 -13.43
C VAL A 280 -5.17 -7.31 -14.03
N PRO A 281 -4.85 -7.04 -15.30
CA PRO A 281 -3.66 -7.57 -15.92
C PRO A 281 -2.40 -6.94 -15.31
N PRO A 282 -1.26 -7.66 -15.22
CA PRO A 282 -0.02 -7.17 -14.62
C PRO A 282 0.47 -5.84 -15.20
N ARG A 283 0.28 -5.63 -16.50
CA ARG A 283 0.70 -4.43 -17.24
C ARG A 283 -0.25 -3.24 -17.08
N ASN A 284 -1.38 -3.41 -16.38
CA ASN A 284 -2.34 -2.34 -16.21
C ASN A 284 -1.79 -1.25 -15.27
N PRO A 285 -1.91 0.05 -15.64
CA PRO A 285 -1.41 1.15 -14.82
C PRO A 285 -2.03 1.21 -13.42
N MET A 286 -3.22 0.64 -13.20
CA MET A 286 -3.85 0.56 -11.87
C MET A 286 -2.97 -0.13 -10.83
N ILE A 287 -2.24 -1.18 -11.22
CA ILE A 287 -1.31 -1.87 -10.31
C ILE A 287 -0.16 -0.93 -9.96
N VAL A 288 0.39 -0.25 -10.96
CA VAL A 288 1.48 0.72 -10.78
C VAL A 288 1.05 1.87 -9.86
N TYR A 289 -0.14 2.43 -10.07
CA TYR A 289 -0.70 3.49 -9.20
C TYR A 289 -0.85 3.01 -7.77
N ARG A 290 -1.36 1.79 -7.56
CA ARG A 290 -1.45 1.20 -6.22
C ARG A 290 -0.06 1.02 -5.58
N LEU A 291 0.92 0.53 -6.32
CA LEU A 291 2.29 0.34 -5.83
C LEU A 291 2.94 1.68 -5.45
N ILE A 292 2.76 2.73 -6.26
CA ILE A 292 3.24 4.08 -5.95
C ILE A 292 2.55 4.63 -4.70
N LEU A 293 1.22 4.47 -4.58
CA LEU A 293 0.48 4.91 -3.40
C LEU A 293 0.98 4.21 -2.14
N TRP A 294 1.15 2.88 -2.19
CA TRP A 294 1.70 2.11 -1.08
C TRP A 294 3.13 2.52 -0.72
N TRP A 295 3.98 2.78 -1.72
CA TRP A 295 5.33 3.28 -1.48
C TRP A 295 5.31 4.63 -0.75
N LEU A 296 4.45 5.56 -1.19
CA LEU A 296 4.28 6.88 -0.56
C LEU A 296 3.71 6.79 0.87
N ILE A 297 2.76 5.89 1.13
CA ILE A 297 2.21 5.63 2.47
C ILE A 297 3.25 4.96 3.38
N ALA A 298 4.06 4.06 2.83
CA ALA A 298 4.99 3.26 3.61
C ALA A 298 6.13 4.12 4.20
N ILE A 299 6.57 5.18 3.50
CA ILE A 299 7.60 6.13 3.97
C ILE A 299 7.28 6.71 5.36
N PRO A 300 6.17 7.45 5.55
CA PRO A 300 5.81 7.98 6.85
C PRO A 300 5.44 6.86 7.83
N THR A 301 4.75 5.81 7.38
CA THR A 301 4.37 4.64 8.21
C THR A 301 5.56 3.99 8.89
N THR A 302 6.61 3.69 8.13
CA THR A 302 7.79 2.97 8.63
C THR A 302 8.54 3.82 9.66
N ARG A 303 8.61 5.14 9.44
CA ARG A 303 9.24 6.08 10.38
C ARG A 303 8.41 6.27 11.64
N GLU A 304 7.09 6.41 11.53
CA GLU A 304 6.19 6.48 12.68
C GLU A 304 6.28 5.21 13.52
N TYR A 305 6.32 4.05 12.88
CA TYR A 305 6.45 2.78 13.57
C TYR A 305 7.81 2.64 14.24
N ASN A 306 8.90 2.96 13.54
CA ASN A 306 10.24 2.93 14.13
C ASN A 306 10.36 3.89 15.33
N SER A 307 9.84 5.11 15.21
CA SER A 307 9.79 6.10 16.30
C SER A 307 8.97 5.60 17.49
N TYR A 308 7.79 5.01 17.25
CA TYR A 308 6.96 4.37 18.28
C TYR A 308 7.71 3.26 19.03
N LEU A 309 8.50 2.47 18.30
CA LEU A 309 9.32 1.41 18.89
C LEU A 309 10.46 1.98 19.74
N GLN A 310 11.08 3.08 19.34
CA GLN A 310 12.18 3.71 20.07
C GLN A 310 11.72 4.59 21.25
N ASP A 311 10.48 5.09 21.22
CA ASP A 311 9.95 5.97 22.26
C ASP A 311 9.93 5.26 23.62
N ARG A 312 10.54 5.90 24.62
CA ARG A 312 10.60 5.43 26.01
C ARG A 312 9.49 6.01 26.88
N LYS A 313 8.61 6.86 26.33
CA LYS A 313 7.50 7.44 27.07
C LYS A 313 6.53 6.36 27.57
N PRO A 314 5.93 6.56 28.77
CA PRO A 314 4.99 5.60 29.35
C PRO A 314 3.69 5.47 28.55
N VAL A 315 3.22 6.57 27.92
CA VAL A 315 2.07 6.56 27.02
C VAL A 315 2.58 6.67 25.59
N LYS A 316 2.52 5.57 24.86
CA LYS A 316 2.92 5.51 23.45
C LYS A 316 1.70 5.65 22.54
N LYS A 317 1.81 6.47 21.50
CA LYS A 317 0.79 6.58 20.46
C LYS A 317 1.38 6.14 19.13
N VAL A 318 0.69 5.20 18.47
CA VAL A 318 1.00 4.83 17.09
C VAL A 318 0.52 5.95 16.16
N GLY A 319 1.33 6.30 15.17
CA GLY A 319 1.04 7.40 14.25
C GLY A 319 -0.14 7.10 13.31
N ALA A 320 -0.70 8.15 12.70
CA ALA A 320 -1.92 8.00 11.90
C ALA A 320 -1.68 7.27 10.58
N PHE A 321 -0.50 7.38 9.96
CA PHE A 321 -0.17 6.59 8.77
C PHE A 321 -0.05 5.12 9.10
N CYS A 322 0.48 4.75 10.27
CA CYS A 322 0.47 3.35 10.74
C CYS A 322 -0.95 2.79 10.88
N TRP A 323 -1.88 3.54 11.48
CA TRP A 323 -3.27 3.08 11.59
C TRP A 323 -3.96 2.98 10.23
N LEU A 324 -3.75 3.97 9.37
CA LEU A 324 -4.34 4.01 8.04
C LEU A 324 -3.82 2.88 7.14
N SER A 325 -2.50 2.65 7.12
CA SER A 325 -1.89 1.55 6.38
C SER A 325 -2.36 0.19 6.89
N LEU A 326 -2.46 -0.01 8.21
CA LEU A 326 -3.00 -1.24 8.78
C LEU A 326 -4.47 -1.46 8.36
N ALA A 327 -5.31 -0.42 8.42
CA ALA A 327 -6.70 -0.50 7.99
C ALA A 327 -6.81 -0.86 6.50
N ILE A 328 -6.03 -0.23 5.62
CA ILE A 328 -5.98 -0.55 4.19
C ILE A 328 -5.57 -2.01 3.99
N CYS A 329 -4.49 -2.45 4.61
CA CYS A 329 -3.99 -3.83 4.51
C CYS A 329 -5.05 -4.86 4.93
N ILE A 330 -5.77 -4.59 6.03
CA ILE A 330 -6.86 -5.45 6.51
C ILE A 330 -8.02 -5.48 5.51
N VAL A 331 -8.47 -4.33 5.01
CA VAL A 331 -9.61 -4.29 4.06
C VAL A 331 -9.23 -4.98 2.74
N GLU A 332 -8.01 -4.77 2.23
CA GLU A 332 -7.51 -5.51 1.06
C GLU A 332 -7.53 -7.02 1.29
N LEU A 333 -7.03 -7.49 2.44
CA LEU A 333 -7.06 -8.91 2.79
C LEU A 333 -8.48 -9.46 2.86
N LEU A 334 -9.42 -8.71 3.45
CA LEU A 334 -10.83 -9.11 3.51
C LEU A 334 -11.45 -9.22 2.11
N ILE A 335 -11.10 -8.32 1.19
CA ILE A 335 -11.53 -8.41 -0.21
C ILE A 335 -10.95 -9.67 -0.86
N CYS A 336 -9.65 -9.94 -0.68
CA CYS A 336 -9.00 -11.14 -1.20
C CYS A 336 -9.69 -12.42 -0.70
N ILE A 337 -10.02 -12.50 0.60
CA ILE A 337 -10.73 -13.64 1.18
C ILE A 337 -12.14 -13.76 0.61
N LYS A 338 -12.91 -12.66 0.60
CA LYS A 338 -14.29 -12.64 0.12
C LYS A 338 -14.39 -13.00 -1.36
N PHE A 339 -13.58 -12.38 -2.21
CA PHE A 339 -13.64 -12.56 -3.66
C PHE A 339 -12.93 -13.84 -4.10
N GLY A 340 -11.92 -14.28 -3.35
CA GLY A 340 -11.21 -15.53 -3.57
C GLY A 340 -12.05 -16.79 -3.33
N HIS A 341 -13.17 -16.68 -2.61
CA HIS A 341 -14.03 -17.82 -2.32
C HIS A 341 -14.51 -18.52 -3.61
N GLY A 342 -14.23 -19.82 -3.71
CA GLY A 342 -14.57 -20.64 -4.87
C GLY A 342 -13.69 -20.43 -6.11
N LEU A 343 -12.60 -19.67 -6.03
CA LEU A 343 -11.64 -19.50 -7.14
C LEU A 343 -10.45 -20.47 -7.09
N TYR A 344 -10.18 -21.10 -5.94
CA TYR A 344 -9.00 -21.94 -5.74
C TYR A 344 -9.41 -23.41 -5.70
N PRO A 345 -9.29 -24.16 -6.81
CA PRO A 345 -9.75 -25.55 -6.88
C PRO A 345 -8.85 -26.51 -6.10
N LYS A 346 -7.56 -26.17 -5.93
CA LYS A 346 -6.59 -27.00 -5.21
C LYS A 346 -6.54 -26.59 -3.74
N PRO A 347 -6.84 -27.50 -2.79
CA PRO A 347 -6.68 -27.19 -1.37
C PRO A 347 -5.19 -27.05 -1.03
N MET A 348 -4.90 -26.44 0.13
CA MET A 348 -3.53 -26.33 0.62
C MET A 348 -2.92 -27.73 0.84
N PRO A 349 -1.78 -28.05 0.21
CA PRO A 349 -1.12 -29.34 0.41
C PRO A 349 -0.81 -29.62 1.88
N VAL A 350 -1.06 -30.85 2.34
CA VAL A 350 -0.89 -31.24 3.75
C VAL A 350 0.53 -30.99 4.26
N TRP A 351 1.55 -31.24 3.43
CA TRP A 351 2.94 -30.98 3.80
C TRP A 351 3.22 -29.49 4.06
N LEU A 352 2.56 -28.57 3.33
CA LEU A 352 2.66 -27.13 3.59
C LEU A 352 1.99 -26.76 4.91
N VAL A 353 0.84 -27.36 5.21
CA VAL A 353 0.14 -27.16 6.49
C VAL A 353 1.02 -27.63 7.64
N ILE A 354 1.62 -28.83 7.54
CA ILE A 354 2.56 -29.36 8.55
C ILE A 354 3.76 -28.43 8.70
N PHE A 355 4.35 -27.99 7.58
CA PHE A 355 5.50 -27.08 7.58
C PHE A 355 5.19 -25.79 8.35
N TRP A 356 4.14 -25.06 7.99
CA TRP A 356 3.79 -23.80 8.66
C TRP A 356 3.33 -23.99 10.10
N THR A 357 2.64 -25.09 10.41
CA THR A 357 2.27 -25.45 11.79
C THR A 357 3.54 -25.68 12.62
N SER A 358 4.52 -26.41 12.09
CA SER A 358 5.79 -26.68 12.77
C SER A 358 6.60 -25.40 13.02
N VAL A 359 6.64 -24.49 12.05
CA VAL A 359 7.29 -23.17 12.17
C VAL A 359 6.59 -22.33 13.23
N GLY A 360 5.26 -22.28 13.22
CA GLY A 360 4.48 -21.54 14.21
C GLY A 360 4.69 -22.06 15.64
N VAL A 361 4.61 -23.38 15.84
CA VAL A 361 4.87 -24.01 17.15
C VAL A 361 6.31 -23.77 17.60
N GLY A 362 7.29 -23.94 16.70
CA GLY A 362 8.70 -23.67 16.99
C GLY A 362 8.95 -22.22 17.40
N LEU A 363 8.32 -21.26 16.73
CA LEU A 363 8.42 -19.84 17.06
C LEU A 363 7.84 -19.54 18.44
N VAL A 364 6.68 -20.10 18.77
CA VAL A 364 6.05 -19.94 20.10
C VAL A 364 6.94 -20.52 21.20
N ILE A 365 7.47 -21.74 21.02
CA ILE A 365 8.40 -22.37 21.98
C ILE A 365 9.64 -21.50 22.15
N PHE A 366 10.25 -21.04 21.06
CA PHE A 366 11.41 -20.14 21.09
C PHE A 366 11.13 -18.87 21.90
N LEU A 367 10.00 -18.21 21.66
CA LEU A 367 9.60 -16.99 22.37
C LEU A 367 9.33 -17.23 23.86
N ILE A 368 8.72 -18.36 24.23
CA ILE A 368 8.50 -18.74 25.62
C ILE A 368 9.83 -18.97 26.33
N LEU A 369 10.73 -19.77 25.75
CA LEU A 369 12.05 -20.07 26.33
C LEU A 369 12.89 -18.80 26.49
N TRP A 370 12.88 -17.93 25.48
CA TRP A 370 13.60 -16.66 25.55
C TRP A 370 13.00 -15.73 26.62
N SER A 371 11.68 -15.63 26.69
CA SER A 371 11.00 -14.83 27.72
C SER A 371 11.32 -15.34 29.13
N TRP A 372 11.32 -16.66 29.32
CA TRP A 372 11.68 -17.27 30.60
C TRP A 372 13.14 -16.98 30.99
N LYS A 373 14.08 -17.13 30.07
CA LYS A 373 15.50 -16.79 30.27
C LYS A 373 15.71 -15.30 30.58
N SER A 374 14.96 -14.42 29.91
CA SER A 374 15.02 -12.98 30.14
C SER A 374 14.51 -12.59 31.53
N LEU A 375 13.40 -13.21 31.97
CA LEU A 375 12.86 -13.01 33.32
C LEU A 375 13.82 -13.53 34.41
N GLY A 376 14.44 -14.70 34.20
CA GLY A 376 15.44 -15.24 35.12
C GLY A 376 16.66 -14.35 35.30
N ARG A 377 17.11 -13.67 34.23
CA ARG A 377 18.20 -12.68 34.29
C ARG A 377 17.85 -11.37 34.98
N LYS A 378 16.56 -10.99 35.05
CA LYS A 378 16.11 -9.78 35.76
C LYS A 378 15.89 -10.01 37.26
N ARG A 379 15.75 -11.28 37.68
CA ARG A 379 15.56 -11.66 39.09
C ARG A 379 16.89 -11.91 39.83
N ARG A 380 17.98 -12.12 39.10
CA ARG A 380 19.36 -12.07 39.62
C ARG A 380 19.88 -10.66 39.45
#